data_AF-A0A3D4A888-F1
#
_entry.id   AF-A0A3D4A888-F1
#
_cell.length_a   1.000
_cell.length_b   1.000
_cell.length_c   1.000
_cell.angle_alpha   90.00
_cell.angle_beta   90.00
_cell.angle_gamma   90.00
#
_symmetry.space_group_name_H-M   'P 1'
#
loop_
_entity.id
_entity.type
_entity.pdbx_description
1 polymer ?
#
loop_
_entity_poly.entity_id
_entity_poly.type
_entity_poly.pdbx_seq_one_letter_code
_entity_poly.pdbx_strand_id
1 'polypeptide(L)'
;MLVQDEKLSSIRNAFPKKGLFAEKDWLTSPDPFPIEKKFLAELEQLGHRLLIFQRACNQLYQLSVKGKQPAWVAHYLDAGKPPELVEFSRQKQFRDLVPAIARPDLILTESGYIIAEIDSVPGGIGLTGWLNQTYSAFDNEIAGGADGMLDGFRSVLPNGGDIVISQEAATYRPEMEWIGARLKDRHRDLEWRVVAAENYEPQDGRAVYRFFELFDLPNLSEIDKTLRANEEGRISITPPIKPYLEEKMWFALFWLQPLREFWRRELGEKYFVKLQEVIPYSWLLDPAPLPQHAVIPRLEIHDWHEAAKFSQKDRDLLLKVSGFSPLSWGSRGIALGADLPHAEWQRRIDHALATFESSPTILQRFHKGRLFEHRYWDPESGELKTMKGRVRLCPYFFVEGDRVRLRGVLATICPADKKLLHGMRDAILVPSAREERSTSKL
;
A
#
# COMPACT_ATOMS: atom_id res chain seq x y z
N MET A 1 7.31 -14.80 33.03
CA MET A 1 6.63 -15.97 32.45
C MET A 1 5.13 -15.83 32.60
N LEU A 2 4.55 -15.89 33.81
CA LEU A 2 3.08 -15.78 34.04
C LEU A 2 2.37 -14.66 33.23
N VAL A 3 2.82 -13.41 33.31
CA VAL A 3 2.20 -12.28 32.57
C VAL A 3 2.32 -12.44 31.04
N GLN A 4 3.39 -13.06 30.54
CA GLN A 4 3.58 -13.28 29.10
C GLN A 4 2.72 -14.46 28.60
N ASP A 5 2.59 -15.51 29.42
CA ASP A 5 1.70 -16.64 29.14
C ASP A 5 0.24 -16.20 29.13
N GLU A 6 -0.16 -15.28 30.03
CA GLU A 6 -1.49 -14.66 30.05
C GLU A 6 -1.76 -13.82 28.79
N LYS A 7 -0.79 -13.02 28.33
CA LYS A 7 -0.91 -12.25 27.07
C LYS A 7 -1.06 -13.17 25.87
N LEU A 8 -0.21 -14.19 25.74
CA LEU A 8 -0.29 -15.16 24.65
C LEU A 8 -1.60 -15.94 24.67
N SER A 9 -2.08 -16.36 25.85
CA SER A 9 -3.37 -17.02 26.01
C SER A 9 -4.51 -16.09 25.59
N SER A 10 -4.46 -14.81 25.99
CA SER A 10 -5.44 -13.79 25.58
C SER A 10 -5.49 -13.63 24.06
N ILE A 11 -4.33 -13.56 23.39
CA ILE A 11 -4.24 -13.46 21.92
C ILE A 11 -4.83 -14.70 21.24
N ARG A 12 -4.47 -15.90 21.70
CA ARG A 12 -4.96 -17.16 21.11
C ARG A 12 -6.45 -17.35 21.33
N ASN A 13 -6.97 -17.00 22.51
CA ASN A 13 -8.40 -17.12 22.82
C ASN A 13 -9.24 -16.08 22.07
N ALA A 14 -8.66 -14.92 21.72
CA ALA A 14 -9.34 -13.87 20.97
C ALA A 14 -9.42 -14.13 19.46
N PHE A 15 -8.72 -15.15 18.94
CA PHE A 15 -8.68 -15.43 17.51
C PHE A 15 -10.08 -15.76 16.96
N PRO A 16 -10.54 -15.12 15.87
CA PRO A 16 -11.83 -15.44 15.29
C PRO A 16 -11.85 -16.88 14.77
N LYS A 17 -12.95 -17.62 15.01
CA LYS A 17 -13.11 -19.00 14.53
C LYS A 17 -12.96 -19.16 13.02
N LYS A 18 -13.36 -18.12 12.25
CA LYS A 18 -13.21 -18.07 10.78
C LYS A 18 -11.84 -17.57 10.31
N GLY A 19 -10.93 -17.25 11.23
CA GLY A 19 -9.66 -16.58 10.93
C GLY A 19 -9.81 -15.11 10.53
N LEU A 20 -8.67 -14.47 10.26
CA LEU A 20 -8.58 -13.12 9.67
C LEU A 20 -8.01 -13.17 8.24
N PHE A 21 -7.39 -14.28 7.87
CA PHE A 21 -7.02 -14.63 6.50
C PHE A 21 -7.42 -16.09 6.25
N ALA A 22 -7.83 -16.40 5.02
CA ALA A 22 -8.24 -17.76 4.67
C ALA A 22 -7.08 -18.78 4.71
N GLU A 23 -5.83 -18.34 4.51
CA GLU A 23 -4.69 -19.26 4.25
C GLU A 23 -3.34 -18.81 4.86
N LYS A 24 -3.32 -17.77 5.70
CA LYS A 24 -2.08 -17.21 6.25
C LYS A 24 -2.01 -17.34 7.76
N ASP A 25 -1.14 -18.24 8.19
CA ASP A 25 -0.60 -18.25 9.54
C ASP A 25 0.55 -17.26 9.65
N TRP A 26 0.76 -16.71 10.84
CA TRP A 26 1.92 -15.88 11.19
C TRP A 26 2.36 -16.18 12.61
N LEU A 27 3.58 -15.78 12.94
CA LEU A 27 4.12 -15.92 14.29
C LEU A 27 3.48 -14.90 15.23
N THR A 28 2.93 -15.39 16.34
CA THR A 28 2.34 -14.54 17.38
C THR A 28 3.42 -14.00 18.32
N SER A 29 3.18 -12.86 18.93
CA SER A 29 4.10 -12.25 19.90
C SER A 29 3.33 -11.61 21.04
N PRO A 30 3.76 -11.70 22.30
CA PRO A 30 3.12 -10.98 23.40
C PRO A 30 3.40 -9.47 23.37
N ASP A 31 4.33 -9.02 22.52
CA ASP A 31 4.81 -7.64 22.49
C ASP A 31 4.37 -6.94 21.21
N PRO A 32 3.71 -5.77 21.30
CA PRO A 32 3.52 -4.92 20.14
C PRO A 32 4.87 -4.38 19.66
N PHE A 33 4.93 -3.94 18.40
CA PHE A 33 6.14 -3.32 17.87
C PHE A 33 6.33 -1.91 18.45
N PRO A 34 7.46 -1.60 19.11
CA PRO A 34 7.66 -0.31 19.75
C PRO A 34 7.94 0.79 18.71
N ILE A 35 7.25 1.92 18.86
CA ILE A 35 7.44 3.14 18.07
C ILE A 35 7.72 4.32 18.99
N GLU A 36 8.82 5.02 18.75
CA GLU A 36 9.12 6.25 19.47
C GLU A 36 8.03 7.32 19.23
N LYS A 37 7.68 8.08 20.28
CA LYS A 37 6.71 9.19 20.19
C LYS A 37 6.97 10.16 19.04
N LYS A 38 8.24 10.50 18.79
CA LYS A 38 8.64 11.39 17.69
C LYS A 38 8.34 10.76 16.32
N PHE A 39 8.60 9.46 16.17
CA PHE A 39 8.32 8.76 14.94
C PHE A 39 6.82 8.62 14.70
N LEU A 40 6.02 8.34 15.73
CA LEU A 40 4.56 8.33 15.62
C LEU A 40 3.99 9.68 15.14
N ALA A 41 4.47 10.80 15.68
CA ALA A 41 4.08 12.13 15.21
C ALA A 41 4.50 12.39 13.75
N GLU A 42 5.66 11.87 13.33
CA GLU A 42 6.08 11.93 11.93
C GLU A 42 5.19 11.09 11.01
N LEU A 43 4.70 9.92 11.44
CA LEU A 43 3.72 9.13 10.69
C LEU A 43 2.40 9.89 10.50
N GLU A 44 1.90 10.58 11.52
CA GLU A 44 0.71 11.43 11.39
C GLU A 44 0.91 12.54 10.33
N GLN A 45 2.08 13.18 10.32
CA GLN A 45 2.43 14.17 9.30
C GLN A 45 2.59 13.55 7.91
N LEU A 46 3.14 12.34 7.82
CA LEU A 46 3.26 11.61 6.56
C LEU A 46 1.88 11.38 5.93
N GLY A 47 0.88 10.97 6.71
CA GLY A 47 -0.49 10.77 6.20
C GLY A 47 -1.03 12.00 5.47
N HIS A 48 -0.85 13.19 6.05
CA HIS A 48 -1.25 14.44 5.40
C HIS A 48 -0.47 14.72 4.10
N ARG A 49 0.85 14.51 4.10
CA ARG A 49 1.70 14.68 2.91
C ARG A 49 1.28 13.73 1.78
N LEU A 50 0.91 12.49 2.11
CA LEU A 50 0.45 11.50 1.12
C LEU A 50 -0.90 11.86 0.52
N LEU A 51 -1.84 12.41 1.29
CA LEU A 51 -3.10 12.91 0.74
C LEU A 51 -2.87 14.06 -0.26
N ILE A 52 -2.00 15.01 0.09
CA ILE A 52 -1.65 16.11 -0.83
C ILE A 52 -0.95 15.55 -2.08
N PHE A 53 -0.06 14.57 -1.91
CA PHE A 53 0.60 13.90 -3.03
C PHE A 53 -0.39 13.22 -3.97
N GLN A 54 -1.35 12.42 -3.46
CA GLN A 54 -2.39 11.79 -4.27
C GLN A 54 -3.27 12.80 -5.00
N ARG A 55 -3.62 13.93 -4.35
CA ARG A 55 -4.34 15.03 -5.00
C ARG A 55 -3.52 15.66 -6.13
N ALA A 56 -2.22 15.88 -5.91
CA ALA A 56 -1.32 16.41 -6.92
C ALA A 56 -1.13 15.43 -8.09
N CYS A 57 -1.03 14.12 -7.85
CA CYS A 57 -1.04 13.08 -8.88
C CYS A 57 -2.32 13.16 -9.74
N ASN A 58 -3.48 13.22 -9.08
CA ASN A 58 -4.77 13.35 -9.76
C ASN A 58 -4.82 14.63 -10.62
N GLN A 59 -4.37 15.76 -10.09
CA GLN A 59 -4.33 17.03 -10.81
C GLN A 59 -3.35 17.00 -11.99
N LEU A 60 -2.17 16.43 -11.82
CA LEU A 60 -1.16 16.34 -12.88
C LEU A 60 -1.68 15.54 -14.07
N TYR A 61 -2.28 14.37 -13.81
CA TYR A 61 -2.92 13.55 -14.84
C TYR A 61 -3.99 14.35 -15.61
N GLN A 62 -4.91 15.00 -14.88
CA GLN A 62 -5.99 15.78 -15.48
C GLN A 62 -5.49 16.98 -16.30
N LEU A 63 -4.40 17.62 -15.88
CA LEU A 63 -3.78 18.71 -16.63
C LEU A 63 -3.03 18.20 -17.87
N SER A 64 -2.41 17.02 -17.79
CA SER A 64 -1.75 16.37 -18.93
C SER A 64 -2.77 16.02 -20.02
N VAL A 65 -3.91 15.40 -19.65
CA VAL A 65 -5.02 15.11 -20.58
C VAL A 65 -5.55 16.38 -21.28
N LYS A 66 -5.53 17.52 -20.58
CA LYS A 66 -5.99 18.81 -21.12
C LYS A 66 -4.92 19.59 -21.89
N GLY A 67 -3.72 19.03 -22.08
CA GLY A 67 -2.59 19.71 -22.73
C GLY A 67 -2.01 20.89 -21.94
N LYS A 68 -2.26 20.96 -20.62
CA LYS A 68 -1.74 22.01 -19.71
C LYS A 68 -0.50 21.59 -18.93
N GLN A 69 -0.16 20.31 -19.01
CA GLN A 69 1.09 19.69 -18.55
C GLN A 69 1.56 18.74 -19.66
N PRO A 70 2.81 18.25 -19.64
CA PRO A 70 3.32 17.41 -20.72
C PRO A 70 2.41 16.19 -20.99
N ALA A 71 2.06 15.97 -22.27
CA ALA A 71 1.09 14.94 -22.67
C ALA A 71 1.57 13.51 -22.38
N TRP A 72 2.89 13.29 -22.35
CA TRP A 72 3.48 11.99 -22.06
C TRP A 72 3.14 11.47 -20.65
N VAL A 73 2.76 12.34 -19.70
CA VAL A 73 2.35 11.88 -18.36
C VAL A 73 1.07 11.04 -18.45
N ALA A 74 0.02 11.56 -19.10
CA ALA A 74 -1.21 10.80 -19.30
C ALA A 74 -0.96 9.59 -20.22
N HIS A 75 -0.18 9.75 -21.29
CA HIS A 75 0.19 8.64 -22.19
C HIS A 75 0.77 7.45 -21.42
N TYR A 76 1.80 7.66 -20.59
CA TYR A 76 2.39 6.58 -19.80
C TYR A 76 1.41 6.01 -18.78
N LEU A 77 0.64 6.86 -18.09
CA LEU A 77 -0.32 6.39 -17.08
C LEU A 77 -1.52 5.66 -17.67
N ASP A 78 -1.85 5.87 -18.94
CA ASP A 78 -2.93 5.18 -19.64
C ASP A 78 -2.46 3.89 -20.36
N ALA A 79 -1.15 3.68 -20.49
CA ALA A 79 -0.57 2.49 -21.10
C ALA A 79 -1.12 1.19 -20.47
N GLY A 80 -1.48 0.24 -21.34
CA GLY A 80 -2.02 -1.06 -20.96
C GLY A 80 -3.48 -1.10 -20.53
N LYS A 81 -4.16 0.05 -20.42
CA LYS A 81 -5.52 0.13 -19.87
C LYS A 81 -6.57 0.12 -20.98
N PRO A 82 -7.74 -0.52 -20.75
CA PRO A 82 -8.84 -0.47 -21.70
C PRO A 82 -9.33 0.98 -21.92
N PRO A 83 -9.58 1.40 -23.18
CA PRO A 83 -10.03 2.75 -23.48
C PRO A 83 -11.28 3.17 -22.71
N GLU A 84 -12.26 2.27 -22.56
CA GLU A 84 -13.51 2.50 -21.83
C GLU A 84 -13.27 2.81 -20.35
N LEU A 85 -12.29 2.16 -19.71
CA LEU A 85 -11.90 2.42 -18.33
C LEU A 85 -11.22 3.79 -18.20
N VAL A 86 -10.35 4.12 -19.16
CA VAL A 86 -9.68 5.42 -19.22
C VAL A 86 -10.72 6.54 -19.36
N GLU A 87 -11.67 6.39 -20.29
CA GLU A 87 -12.77 7.33 -20.50
C GLU A 87 -13.65 7.48 -19.25
N PHE A 88 -14.05 6.37 -18.64
CA PHE A 88 -14.81 6.36 -17.39
C PHE A 88 -14.09 7.15 -16.29
N SER A 89 -12.80 6.89 -16.09
CA SER A 89 -12.01 7.52 -15.02
C SER A 89 -11.85 9.05 -15.18
N ARG A 90 -12.05 9.57 -16.39
CA ARG A 90 -11.91 11.00 -16.75
C ARG A 90 -13.23 11.79 -16.61
N GLN A 91 -14.35 11.12 -16.33
CA GLN A 91 -15.64 11.79 -16.23
C GLN A 91 -15.64 12.89 -15.16
N LYS A 92 -16.33 14.01 -15.47
CA LYS A 92 -16.31 15.24 -14.66
C LYS A 92 -16.74 15.02 -13.22
N GLN A 93 -17.70 14.15 -12.98
CA GLN A 93 -18.23 13.85 -11.65
C GLN A 93 -17.23 13.14 -10.73
N PHE A 94 -16.26 12.42 -11.29
CA PHE A 94 -15.21 11.76 -10.51
C PHE A 94 -13.95 12.63 -10.37
N ARG A 95 -13.90 13.80 -11.01
CA ARG A 95 -12.68 14.62 -11.17
C ARG A 95 -11.91 14.79 -9.87
N ASP A 96 -12.57 15.18 -8.78
CA ASP A 96 -11.91 15.54 -7.52
C ASP A 96 -11.80 14.37 -6.53
N LEU A 97 -12.32 13.19 -6.89
CA LEU A 97 -12.26 12.00 -6.03
C LEU A 97 -10.84 11.44 -5.98
N VAL A 98 -10.40 11.09 -4.77
CA VAL A 98 -9.17 10.35 -4.46
C VAL A 98 -9.51 9.23 -3.47
N PRO A 99 -8.67 8.19 -3.34
CA PRO A 99 -8.86 7.13 -2.35
C PRO A 99 -9.12 7.67 -0.94
N ALA A 100 -10.10 7.09 -0.24
CA ALA A 100 -10.41 7.46 1.14
C ALA A 100 -9.49 6.79 2.18
N ILE A 101 -8.73 5.79 1.74
CA ILE A 101 -7.75 5.06 2.55
C ILE A 101 -6.42 5.08 1.80
N ALA A 102 -5.33 5.31 2.53
CA ALA A 102 -3.98 5.13 2.02
C ALA A 102 -3.15 4.32 3.02
N ARG A 103 -2.51 3.25 2.55
CA ARG A 103 -1.54 2.48 3.32
C ARG A 103 -0.20 2.49 2.60
N PRO A 104 0.77 3.31 3.01
CA PRO A 104 2.14 3.14 2.53
C PRO A 104 2.79 1.93 3.21
N ASP A 105 3.58 1.19 2.46
CA ASP A 105 4.45 0.15 3.01
C ASP A 105 5.82 0.77 3.29
N LEU A 106 6.17 0.95 4.56
CA LEU A 106 7.40 1.61 4.99
C LEU A 106 8.47 0.59 5.35
N ILE A 107 9.63 0.67 4.71
CA ILE A 107 10.82 -0.11 5.08
C ILE A 107 11.63 0.73 6.08
N LEU A 108 11.79 0.24 7.32
CA LEU A 108 12.60 0.92 8.32
C LEU A 108 14.08 0.73 8.03
N THR A 109 14.83 1.81 7.84
CA THR A 109 16.26 1.83 7.49
C THR A 109 17.10 2.41 8.63
N GLU A 110 18.43 2.39 8.49
CA GLU A 110 19.34 3.01 9.48
C GLU A 110 19.13 4.53 9.62
N SER A 111 18.65 5.19 8.56
CA SER A 111 18.48 6.65 8.52
C SER A 111 17.03 7.11 8.65
N GLY A 112 16.09 6.20 8.96
CA GLY A 112 14.66 6.51 9.04
C GLY A 112 13.80 5.45 8.35
N TYR A 113 13.06 5.84 7.33
CA TYR A 113 12.20 4.94 6.56
C TYR A 113 12.14 5.33 5.08
N ILE A 114 11.80 4.36 4.23
CA ILE A 114 11.56 4.54 2.80
C ILE A 114 10.20 3.96 2.46
N ILE A 115 9.44 4.65 1.61
CA ILE A 115 8.16 4.16 1.09
C ILE A 115 8.46 3.17 -0.03
N ALA A 116 8.06 1.91 0.14
CA ALA A 116 8.19 0.89 -0.90
C ALA A 116 7.06 0.99 -1.95
N GLU A 117 5.84 1.25 -1.48
CA GLU A 117 4.63 1.44 -2.27
C GLU A 117 3.56 2.19 -1.47
N ILE A 118 2.52 2.67 -2.16
CA ILE A 118 1.32 3.25 -1.55
C ILE A 118 0.13 2.47 -2.10
N ASP A 119 -0.62 1.84 -1.21
CA ASP A 119 -1.79 1.04 -1.54
C ASP A 119 -3.08 1.84 -1.24
N SER A 120 -4.00 1.81 -2.21
CA SER A 120 -5.30 2.50 -2.16
C SER A 120 -6.47 1.55 -1.93
N VAL A 121 -6.26 0.23 -2.07
CA VAL A 121 -7.22 -0.83 -1.75
C VAL A 121 -6.57 -1.78 -0.74
N PRO A 122 -6.11 -1.27 0.43
CA PRO A 122 -5.22 -2.05 1.27
C PRO A 122 -5.93 -3.20 1.98
N GLY A 123 -5.38 -4.40 1.87
CA GLY A 123 -5.66 -5.48 2.83
C GLY A 123 -5.03 -5.23 4.21
N GLY A 124 -5.38 -6.06 5.18
CA GLY A 124 -4.89 -6.00 6.55
C GLY A 124 -5.66 -5.03 7.47
N ILE A 125 -6.74 -4.39 6.99
CA ILE A 125 -7.53 -3.44 7.78
C ILE A 125 -8.19 -4.16 8.96
N GLY A 126 -8.84 -5.31 8.71
CA GLY A 126 -9.57 -6.03 9.75
C GLY A 126 -8.61 -6.81 10.64
N LEU A 127 -7.52 -7.34 10.07
CA LEU A 127 -6.43 -7.89 10.88
C LEU A 127 -5.89 -6.86 11.88
N THR A 128 -5.53 -5.66 11.41
CA THR A 128 -4.97 -4.62 12.25
C THR A 128 -5.99 -4.15 13.28
N GLY A 129 -7.27 -4.05 12.91
CA GLY A 129 -8.34 -3.74 13.87
C GLY A 129 -8.48 -4.80 14.97
N TRP A 130 -8.42 -6.08 14.62
CA TRP A 130 -8.46 -7.16 15.60
C TRP A 130 -7.22 -7.16 16.50
N LEU A 131 -6.04 -6.97 15.93
CA LEU A 131 -4.78 -6.85 16.68
C LEU A 131 -4.84 -5.67 17.65
N ASN A 132 -5.33 -4.52 17.20
CA ASN A 132 -5.50 -3.34 18.04
C ASN A 132 -6.41 -3.64 19.23
N GLN A 133 -7.61 -4.19 19.01
CA GLN A 133 -8.52 -4.56 20.10
C GLN A 133 -7.91 -5.56 21.09
N THR A 134 -7.23 -6.58 20.54
CA THR A 134 -6.66 -7.66 21.34
C THR A 134 -5.52 -7.17 22.22
N TYR A 135 -4.60 -6.38 21.67
CA TYR A 135 -3.46 -5.86 22.43
C TYR A 135 -3.86 -4.73 23.37
N SER A 136 -4.89 -3.94 23.03
CA SER A 136 -5.41 -2.91 23.92
C SER A 136 -6.02 -3.44 25.22
N ALA A 137 -6.28 -4.75 25.33
CA ALA A 137 -6.67 -5.36 26.60
C ALA A 137 -5.55 -5.38 27.65
N PHE A 138 -4.28 -5.24 27.23
CA PHE A 138 -3.11 -5.28 28.11
C PHE A 138 -2.03 -4.23 27.79
N ASP A 139 -2.28 -3.34 26.82
CA ASP A 139 -1.40 -2.25 26.43
C ASP A 139 -2.21 -1.02 25.98
N ASN A 140 -2.16 0.06 26.76
CA ASN A 140 -2.94 1.28 26.49
C ASN A 140 -2.32 2.18 25.42
N GLU A 141 -1.15 1.84 24.89
CA GLU A 141 -0.32 2.70 24.05
C GLU A 141 -0.33 2.28 22.57
N ILE A 142 -1.24 1.37 22.21
CA ILE A 142 -1.44 0.92 20.82
C ILE A 142 -1.75 2.10 19.90
N ALA A 143 -1.00 2.21 18.79
CA ALA A 143 -1.17 3.25 17.80
C ALA A 143 -2.55 3.15 17.15
N GLY A 144 -3.35 4.22 17.26
CA GLY A 144 -4.75 4.26 16.84
C GLY A 144 -5.76 3.74 17.88
N GLY A 145 -5.29 3.15 18.98
CA GLY A 145 -6.12 2.58 20.04
C GLY A 145 -6.91 1.35 19.59
N ALA A 146 -7.70 0.80 20.51
CA ALA A 146 -8.50 -0.41 20.30
C ALA A 146 -9.43 -0.31 19.08
N ASP A 147 -10.01 0.88 18.87
CA ASP A 147 -11.14 1.06 17.96
C ASP A 147 -10.81 1.91 16.73
N GLY A 148 -9.58 2.41 16.62
CA GLY A 148 -9.18 3.33 15.55
C GLY A 148 -9.49 2.80 14.15
N MET A 149 -9.16 1.54 13.87
CA MET A 149 -9.41 0.93 12.55
C MET A 149 -10.91 0.83 12.23
N LEU A 150 -11.76 0.56 13.23
CA LEU A 150 -13.22 0.50 13.05
C LEU A 150 -13.80 1.90 12.81
N ASP A 151 -13.38 2.89 13.59
CA ASP A 151 -13.77 4.29 13.41
C ASP A 151 -13.34 4.80 12.02
N GLY A 152 -12.11 4.47 11.62
CA GLY A 152 -11.57 4.78 10.31
C GLY A 152 -12.40 4.18 9.20
N PHE A 153 -12.67 2.87 9.24
CA PHE A 153 -13.45 2.22 8.19
C PHE A 153 -14.90 2.71 8.15
N ARG A 154 -15.51 3.01 9.31
CA ARG A 154 -16.81 3.67 9.36
C ARG A 154 -16.80 5.02 8.66
N SER A 155 -15.73 5.81 8.75
CA SER A 155 -15.65 7.10 8.05
C SER A 155 -15.70 6.97 6.52
N VAL A 156 -15.30 5.81 5.98
CA VAL A 156 -15.35 5.49 4.54
C VAL A 156 -16.78 5.15 4.11
N LEU A 157 -17.52 4.42 4.96
CA LEU A 157 -18.91 4.02 4.76
C LEU A 157 -19.78 4.47 5.96
N PRO A 158 -20.05 5.79 6.10
CA PRO A 158 -20.62 6.37 7.33
C PRO A 158 -22.03 5.89 7.66
N ASN A 159 -22.79 5.51 6.63
CA ASN A 159 -24.17 5.03 6.72
C ASN A 159 -24.28 3.51 6.48
N GLY A 160 -23.17 2.77 6.63
CA GLY A 160 -23.08 1.42 6.11
C GLY A 160 -22.85 1.40 4.59
N GLY A 161 -22.82 0.20 4.03
CA GLY A 161 -22.57 -0.01 2.61
C GLY A 161 -22.19 -1.44 2.27
N ASP A 162 -21.84 -1.64 1.00
CA ASP A 162 -21.37 -2.93 0.50
C ASP A 162 -19.83 -2.92 0.37
N ILE A 163 -19.19 -3.93 0.93
CA ILE A 163 -17.78 -4.25 0.74
C ILE A 163 -17.73 -5.31 -0.36
N VAL A 164 -17.41 -4.87 -1.58
CA VAL A 164 -17.48 -5.69 -2.79
C VAL A 164 -16.10 -6.28 -3.05
N ILE A 165 -15.95 -7.58 -2.81
CA ILE A 165 -14.64 -8.27 -2.83
C ILE A 165 -14.58 -9.33 -3.93
N SER A 166 -13.55 -9.25 -4.79
CA SER A 166 -13.35 -10.25 -5.86
C SER A 166 -12.70 -11.52 -5.36
N GLN A 167 -12.75 -12.55 -6.19
CA GLN A 167 -12.15 -13.85 -5.97
C GLN A 167 -10.62 -13.77 -5.92
N GLU A 168 -10.01 -12.88 -6.71
CA GLU A 168 -8.55 -12.61 -6.63
C GLU A 168 -8.16 -12.12 -5.22
N ALA A 169 -9.06 -11.35 -4.58
CA ALA A 169 -8.90 -10.85 -3.23
C ALA A 169 -9.47 -11.77 -2.13
N ALA A 170 -9.94 -12.98 -2.45
CA ALA A 170 -10.72 -13.82 -1.53
C ALA A 170 -10.01 -14.13 -0.20
N THR A 171 -8.66 -14.16 -0.18
CA THR A 171 -7.88 -14.39 1.04
C THR A 171 -8.11 -13.35 2.14
N TYR A 172 -8.57 -12.14 1.78
CA TYR A 172 -8.89 -11.03 2.68
C TYR A 172 -10.38 -10.98 3.07
N ARG A 173 -11.23 -11.84 2.52
CA ARG A 173 -12.66 -11.88 2.88
C ARG A 173 -12.90 -12.00 4.39
N PRO A 174 -12.18 -12.87 5.15
CA PRO A 174 -12.44 -13.02 6.58
C PRO A 174 -12.23 -11.74 7.38
N GLU A 175 -11.20 -10.94 7.06
CA GLU A 175 -10.98 -9.67 7.77
C GLU A 175 -12.05 -8.61 7.46
N MET A 176 -12.58 -8.60 6.23
CA MET A 176 -13.67 -7.70 5.85
C MET A 176 -14.98 -8.11 6.52
N GLU A 177 -15.26 -9.42 6.62
CA GLU A 177 -16.39 -9.95 7.38
C GLU A 177 -16.29 -9.58 8.86
N TRP A 178 -15.07 -9.65 9.42
CA TRP A 178 -14.82 -9.27 10.80
C TRP A 178 -15.12 -7.79 11.04
N ILE A 179 -14.65 -6.88 10.17
CA ILE A 179 -14.97 -5.45 10.29
C ILE A 179 -16.49 -5.24 10.20
N GLY A 180 -17.14 -5.83 9.19
CA GLY A 180 -18.58 -5.66 8.99
C GLY A 180 -19.39 -6.10 10.19
N ALA A 181 -19.05 -7.25 10.78
CA ALA A 181 -19.68 -7.75 11.99
C ALA A 181 -19.44 -6.83 13.20
N ARG A 182 -18.20 -6.37 13.41
CA ARG A 182 -17.88 -5.46 14.54
C ARG A 182 -18.57 -4.11 14.42
N LEU A 183 -18.70 -3.58 13.22
CA LEU A 183 -19.44 -2.33 12.99
C LEU A 183 -20.94 -2.52 13.18
N LYS A 184 -21.50 -3.65 12.74
CA LYS A 184 -22.92 -4.01 12.98
C LYS A 184 -23.25 -4.12 14.47
N ASP A 185 -22.35 -4.71 15.26
CA ASP A 185 -22.52 -4.82 16.71
C ASP A 185 -22.63 -3.43 17.39
N ARG A 186 -21.85 -2.46 16.90
CA ARG A 186 -21.80 -1.08 17.42
C ARG A 186 -22.91 -0.18 16.89
N HIS A 187 -23.36 -0.44 15.67
CA HIS A 187 -24.34 0.36 14.93
C HIS A 187 -25.43 -0.57 14.39
N ARG A 188 -26.34 -0.98 15.29
CA ARG A 188 -27.35 -2.02 15.00
C ARG A 188 -28.34 -1.64 13.89
N ASP A 189 -28.51 -0.34 13.66
CA ASP A 189 -29.33 0.27 12.62
C ASP A 189 -28.66 0.32 11.24
N LEU A 190 -27.33 0.20 11.19
CA LEU A 190 -26.56 0.25 9.95
C LEU A 190 -26.11 -1.15 9.51
N GLU A 191 -25.65 -1.28 8.27
CA GLU A 191 -25.22 -2.57 7.72
C GLU A 191 -23.99 -2.41 6.83
N TRP A 192 -22.96 -3.23 7.08
CA TRP A 192 -21.79 -3.39 6.23
C TRP A 192 -21.76 -4.82 5.71
N ARG A 193 -22.15 -5.01 4.44
CA ARG A 193 -22.26 -6.34 3.85
C ARG A 193 -21.02 -6.66 3.04
N VAL A 194 -20.43 -7.83 3.27
CA VAL A 194 -19.36 -8.33 2.41
C VAL A 194 -19.98 -9.19 1.31
N VAL A 195 -19.81 -8.79 0.07
CA VAL A 195 -20.46 -9.41 -1.10
C VAL A 195 -19.42 -9.74 -2.17
N ALA A 196 -19.68 -10.74 -3.01
CA ALA A 196 -18.81 -11.11 -4.12
C ALA A 196 -18.87 -10.05 -5.23
N ALA A 197 -17.74 -9.76 -5.86
CA ALA A 197 -17.67 -8.78 -6.94
C ALA A 197 -18.18 -9.33 -8.28
N GLU A 198 -18.05 -10.63 -8.50
CA GLU A 198 -18.32 -11.32 -9.77
C GLU A 198 -19.78 -11.16 -10.21
N ASN A 199 -20.70 -11.17 -9.24
CA ASN A 199 -22.15 -11.09 -9.44
C ASN A 199 -22.78 -9.94 -8.63
N TYR A 200 -22.00 -8.90 -8.33
CA TYR A 200 -22.51 -7.76 -7.56
C TYR A 200 -23.58 -6.99 -8.36
N GLU A 201 -24.75 -6.79 -7.77
CA GLU A 201 -25.79 -5.92 -8.30
C GLU A 201 -25.93 -4.66 -7.45
N PRO A 202 -25.76 -3.46 -8.04
CA PRO A 202 -25.80 -2.21 -7.29
C PRO A 202 -27.20 -1.89 -6.79
N GLN A 203 -27.28 -1.33 -5.59
CA GLN A 203 -28.55 -0.90 -4.97
C GLN A 203 -28.56 0.61 -4.81
N ASP A 204 -29.60 1.27 -5.33
CA ASP A 204 -29.70 2.72 -5.30
C ASP A 204 -29.58 3.27 -3.86
N GLY A 205 -28.79 4.34 -3.71
CA GLY A 205 -28.48 4.98 -2.44
C GLY A 205 -27.41 4.28 -1.60
N ARG A 206 -26.87 3.12 -2.02
CA ARG A 206 -25.77 2.47 -1.29
C ARG A 206 -24.40 3.00 -1.67
N ALA A 207 -23.54 3.09 -0.65
CA ALA A 207 -22.11 3.29 -0.82
C ALA A 207 -21.40 1.93 -0.96
N VAL A 208 -20.38 1.90 -1.79
CA VAL A 208 -19.59 0.71 -2.13
C VAL A 208 -18.13 0.97 -1.78
N TYR A 209 -17.58 0.13 -0.91
CA TYR A 209 -16.14 -0.02 -0.79
C TYR A 209 -15.69 -1.13 -1.73
N ARG A 210 -14.99 -0.79 -2.83
CA ARG A 210 -14.44 -1.81 -3.72
C ARG A 210 -13.20 -2.43 -3.09
N PHE A 211 -13.16 -3.75 -3.08
CA PHE A 211 -12.02 -4.56 -2.67
C PHE A 211 -11.65 -5.53 -3.80
N PHE A 212 -11.37 -4.92 -4.95
CA PHE A 212 -10.86 -5.57 -6.15
C PHE A 212 -9.96 -4.57 -6.90
N GLU A 213 -9.01 -5.12 -7.63
CA GLU A 213 -8.05 -4.36 -8.44
C GLU A 213 -8.67 -3.99 -9.79
N LEU A 214 -8.28 -2.86 -10.37
CA LEU A 214 -8.88 -2.41 -11.64
C LEU A 214 -8.41 -3.22 -12.86
N PHE A 215 -7.32 -3.97 -12.77
CA PHE A 215 -6.97 -4.93 -13.83
C PHE A 215 -7.89 -6.17 -13.83
N ASP A 216 -8.62 -6.42 -12.74
CA ASP A 216 -9.49 -7.58 -12.56
C ASP A 216 -10.88 -7.36 -13.16
N LEU A 217 -11.21 -6.13 -13.60
CA LEU A 217 -12.52 -5.81 -14.18
C LEU A 217 -12.99 -6.78 -15.27
N PRO A 218 -12.13 -7.28 -16.20
CA PRO A 218 -12.54 -8.25 -17.20
C PRO A 218 -13.08 -9.57 -16.62
N ASN A 219 -12.75 -9.91 -15.37
CA ASN A 219 -13.24 -11.12 -14.70
C ASN A 219 -14.56 -10.87 -13.94
N LEU A 220 -15.05 -9.63 -13.88
CA LEU A 220 -16.25 -9.24 -13.13
C LEU A 220 -17.44 -9.09 -14.07
N SER A 221 -18.22 -10.15 -14.27
CA SER A 221 -19.30 -10.20 -15.27
C SER A 221 -20.35 -9.09 -15.17
N GLU A 222 -20.62 -8.60 -13.95
CA GLU A 222 -21.66 -7.59 -13.69
C GLU A 222 -21.09 -6.17 -13.47
N ILE A 223 -19.81 -5.95 -13.79
CA ILE A 223 -19.14 -4.67 -13.52
C ILE A 223 -19.79 -3.50 -14.26
N ASP A 224 -20.28 -3.71 -15.49
CA ASP A 224 -20.91 -2.65 -16.29
C ASP A 224 -22.14 -2.07 -15.60
N LYS A 225 -22.96 -2.91 -14.94
CA LYS A 225 -24.11 -2.44 -14.15
C LYS A 225 -23.65 -1.53 -13.02
N THR A 226 -22.56 -1.90 -12.36
CA THR A 226 -21.97 -1.18 -11.23
C THR A 226 -21.36 0.16 -11.67
N LEU A 227 -20.59 0.16 -12.76
CA LEU A 227 -20.01 1.38 -13.34
C LEU A 227 -21.11 2.33 -13.79
N ARG A 228 -22.14 1.83 -14.47
CA ARG A 228 -23.30 2.63 -14.89
C ARG A 228 -24.06 3.23 -13.70
N ALA A 229 -24.27 2.45 -12.63
CA ALA A 229 -24.92 2.95 -11.42
C ALA A 229 -24.10 4.06 -10.74
N ASN A 230 -22.78 3.93 -10.72
CA ASN A 230 -21.88 4.96 -10.21
C ASN A 230 -21.87 6.20 -11.12
N GLU A 231 -21.92 6.01 -12.45
CA GLU A 231 -22.02 7.10 -13.42
C GLU A 231 -23.34 7.88 -13.30
N GLU A 232 -24.45 7.18 -13.07
CA GLU A 232 -25.78 7.77 -12.90
C GLU A 232 -25.98 8.38 -11.50
N GLY A 233 -24.97 8.29 -10.61
CA GLY A 233 -25.02 8.78 -9.23
C GLY A 233 -25.96 7.98 -8.33
N ARG A 234 -26.37 6.77 -8.75
CA ARG A 234 -27.24 5.87 -7.97
C ARG A 234 -26.48 5.19 -6.84
N ILE A 235 -25.18 4.97 -7.00
CA ILE A 235 -24.27 4.50 -5.95
C ILE A 235 -23.03 5.39 -5.88
N SER A 236 -22.26 5.27 -4.80
CA SER A 236 -20.92 5.84 -4.70
C SER A 236 -19.89 4.73 -4.52
N ILE A 237 -18.73 4.84 -5.19
CA ILE A 237 -17.65 3.86 -5.08
C ILE A 237 -16.39 4.52 -4.51
N THR A 238 -15.80 3.89 -3.50
CA THR A 238 -14.47 4.24 -2.96
C THR A 238 -13.61 2.98 -2.78
N PRO A 239 -12.30 3.02 -3.06
CA PRO A 239 -11.61 4.08 -3.82
C PRO A 239 -12.19 4.26 -5.24
N PRO A 240 -12.05 5.44 -5.86
CA PRO A 240 -12.65 5.73 -7.16
C PRO A 240 -12.06 4.84 -8.27
N ILE A 241 -12.81 4.63 -9.35
CA ILE A 241 -12.38 3.89 -10.54
C ILE A 241 -11.39 4.76 -11.36
N LYS A 242 -10.16 4.86 -10.87
CA LYS A 242 -9.09 5.69 -11.42
C LYS A 242 -7.78 4.89 -11.46
N PRO A 243 -7.55 4.09 -12.51
CA PRO A 243 -6.38 3.21 -12.57
C PRO A 243 -5.07 3.99 -12.53
N TYR A 244 -5.04 5.21 -13.08
CA TYR A 244 -3.87 6.08 -13.02
C TYR A 244 -3.45 6.45 -11.59
N LEU A 245 -4.29 6.36 -10.56
CA LEU A 245 -3.92 6.64 -9.17
C LEU A 245 -3.28 5.44 -8.44
N GLU A 246 -3.41 4.24 -9.01
CA GLU A 246 -2.87 2.97 -8.45
C GLU A 246 -1.47 2.64 -9.01
N GLU A 247 -0.92 3.54 -9.83
CA GLU A 247 0.33 3.34 -10.56
C GLU A 247 1.59 3.55 -9.70
N LYS A 248 2.52 2.58 -9.77
CA LYS A 248 3.86 2.73 -9.16
C LYS A 248 4.71 3.78 -9.90
N MET A 249 4.41 4.04 -11.17
CA MET A 249 5.03 5.10 -12.00
C MET A 249 5.07 6.47 -11.33
N TRP A 250 4.14 6.79 -10.42
CA TRP A 250 4.19 8.06 -9.69
C TRP A 250 5.50 8.29 -8.94
N PHE A 251 6.18 7.23 -8.50
CA PHE A 251 7.49 7.37 -7.85
C PHE A 251 8.56 7.80 -8.85
N ALA A 252 8.53 7.32 -10.09
CA ALA A 252 9.45 7.77 -11.12
C ALA A 252 9.11 9.19 -11.61
N LEU A 253 7.84 9.48 -11.84
CA LEU A 253 7.35 10.81 -12.24
C LEU A 253 7.68 11.90 -11.21
N PHE A 254 7.70 11.54 -9.92
CA PHE A 254 8.09 12.45 -8.84
C PHE A 254 9.52 12.99 -8.99
N TRP A 255 10.43 12.20 -9.56
CA TRP A 255 11.84 12.56 -9.72
C TRP A 255 12.18 13.22 -11.06
N LEU A 256 11.26 13.25 -12.02
CA LEU A 256 11.51 13.86 -13.33
C LEU A 256 11.64 15.38 -13.23
N GLN A 257 12.78 15.89 -13.72
CA GLN A 257 13.10 17.31 -13.63
C GLN A 257 12.06 18.24 -14.28
N PRO A 258 11.45 17.92 -15.44
CA PRO A 258 10.38 18.74 -16.02
C PRO A 258 9.14 18.91 -15.12
N LEU A 259 8.91 17.98 -14.18
CA LEU A 259 7.77 18.01 -13.25
C LEU A 259 8.12 18.65 -11.90
N ARG A 260 9.39 19.01 -11.67
CA ARG A 260 9.87 19.53 -10.37
C ARG A 260 9.08 20.74 -9.88
N GLU A 261 8.89 21.75 -10.74
CA GLU A 261 8.19 22.97 -10.34
C GLU A 261 6.69 22.74 -10.12
N PHE A 262 6.09 21.78 -10.83
CA PHE A 262 4.73 21.33 -10.55
C PHE A 262 4.66 20.75 -9.13
N TRP A 263 5.56 19.81 -8.78
CA TRP A 263 5.57 19.21 -7.44
C TRP A 263 5.82 20.24 -6.34
N ARG A 264 6.77 21.15 -6.52
CA ARG A 264 7.05 22.22 -5.54
C ARG A 264 5.83 23.12 -5.31
N ARG A 265 5.09 23.45 -6.36
CA ARG A 265 3.88 24.28 -6.27
C ARG A 265 2.72 23.55 -5.61
N GLU A 266 2.38 22.35 -6.08
CA GLU A 266 1.18 21.64 -5.60
C GLU A 266 1.37 21.02 -4.21
N LEU A 267 2.59 20.58 -3.88
CA LEU A 267 2.89 20.01 -2.56
C LEU A 267 3.31 21.11 -1.57
N GLY A 268 3.85 22.23 -2.05
CA GLY A 268 4.59 23.18 -1.24
C GLY A 268 6.02 22.69 -0.93
N GLU A 269 6.97 23.62 -0.85
CA GLU A 269 8.41 23.32 -0.70
C GLU A 269 8.70 22.35 0.46
N LYS A 270 8.07 22.58 1.62
CA LYS A 270 8.28 21.78 2.82
C LYS A 270 7.89 20.32 2.63
N TYR A 271 6.73 20.05 2.02
CA TYR A 271 6.27 18.67 1.82
C TYR A 271 7.00 18.01 0.66
N PHE A 272 7.35 18.75 -0.39
CA PHE A 272 8.17 18.24 -1.48
C PHE A 272 9.52 17.71 -0.98
N VAL A 273 10.28 18.51 -0.23
CA VAL A 273 11.56 18.09 0.35
C VAL A 273 11.39 16.88 1.27
N LYS A 274 10.34 16.85 2.09
CA LYS A 274 10.08 15.70 2.96
C LYS A 274 9.71 14.42 2.23
N LEU A 275 8.97 14.53 1.12
CA LEU A 275 8.69 13.37 0.28
C LEU A 275 9.94 12.91 -0.49
N GLN A 276 10.85 13.81 -0.87
CA GLN A 276 12.14 13.44 -1.46
C GLN A 276 13.04 12.62 -0.52
N GLU A 277 12.92 12.82 0.80
CA GLU A 277 13.67 12.02 1.80
C GLU A 277 13.20 10.56 1.85
N VAL A 278 11.92 10.29 1.56
CA VAL A 278 11.28 8.98 1.83
C VAL A 278 10.78 8.25 0.59
N ILE A 279 10.52 8.94 -0.53
CA ILE A 279 10.24 8.32 -1.82
C ILE A 279 11.59 7.91 -2.44
N PRO A 280 11.84 6.63 -2.72
CA PRO A 280 13.11 6.19 -3.29
C PRO A 280 13.28 6.72 -4.72
N TYR A 281 14.51 7.05 -5.10
CA TYR A 281 14.81 7.47 -6.47
C TYR A 281 14.41 6.37 -7.45
N SER A 282 13.62 6.74 -8.44
CA SER A 282 13.01 5.82 -9.39
C SER A 282 13.08 6.39 -10.81
N TRP A 283 13.12 5.51 -11.79
CA TRP A 283 13.20 5.80 -13.22
C TRP A 283 12.07 5.10 -13.96
N LEU A 284 11.60 5.70 -15.06
CA LEU A 284 10.77 5.02 -16.05
C LEU A 284 11.69 4.25 -16.99
N LEU A 285 11.41 2.97 -17.25
CA LEU A 285 12.13 2.18 -18.27
C LEU A 285 11.66 2.49 -19.69
N ASP A 286 11.60 3.79 -20.00
CA ASP A 286 11.23 4.29 -21.31
C ASP A 286 12.33 3.95 -22.33
N PRO A 287 12.04 3.22 -23.42
CA PRO A 287 13.01 2.86 -24.45
C PRO A 287 13.32 4.00 -25.44
N ALA A 288 12.73 5.20 -25.26
CA ALA A 288 12.99 6.33 -26.14
C ALA A 288 14.50 6.67 -26.22
N PRO A 289 15.05 6.87 -27.44
CA PRO A 289 16.47 7.15 -27.60
C PRO A 289 16.83 8.51 -27.02
N LEU A 290 17.94 8.57 -26.29
CA LEU A 290 18.46 9.81 -25.73
C LEU A 290 19.26 10.60 -26.78
N PRO A 291 19.24 11.95 -26.75
CA PRO A 291 20.18 12.76 -27.50
C PRO A 291 21.63 12.41 -27.12
N GLN A 292 22.57 12.45 -28.07
CA GLN A 292 23.97 12.01 -27.91
C GLN A 292 24.76 12.57 -26.69
N HIS A 293 24.28 13.66 -26.09
CA HIS A 293 24.90 14.31 -24.93
C HIS A 293 24.13 14.11 -23.61
N ALA A 294 23.05 13.31 -23.64
CA ALA A 294 22.19 13.04 -22.49
C ALA A 294 22.48 11.65 -21.89
N VAL A 295 22.21 11.54 -20.59
CA VAL A 295 22.33 10.29 -19.82
C VAL A 295 21.11 10.11 -18.92
N ILE A 296 20.85 8.87 -18.52
CA ILE A 296 19.89 8.54 -17.47
C ILE A 296 20.51 8.97 -16.12
N PRO A 297 19.93 9.97 -15.43
CA PRO A 297 20.60 10.58 -14.27
C PRO A 297 20.86 9.58 -13.15
N ARG A 298 22.03 9.70 -12.50
CA ARG A 298 22.51 8.87 -11.38
C ARG A 298 22.89 7.44 -11.73
N LEU A 299 22.54 6.97 -12.93
CA LEU A 299 23.05 5.73 -13.49
C LEU A 299 24.19 6.00 -14.49
N GLU A 300 24.22 7.21 -15.07
CA GLU A 300 25.24 7.67 -16.01
C GLU A 300 25.39 6.75 -17.22
N ILE A 301 24.26 6.19 -17.67
CA ILE A 301 24.13 5.36 -18.88
C ILE A 301 23.39 6.12 -19.98
N HIS A 302 23.69 5.83 -21.23
CA HIS A 302 23.04 6.43 -22.39
C HIS A 302 21.87 5.57 -22.91
N ASP A 303 21.96 4.24 -22.70
CA ASP A 303 20.96 3.26 -23.11
C ASP A 303 20.66 2.25 -22.00
N TRP A 304 19.40 1.82 -21.84
CA TRP A 304 19.00 0.87 -20.80
C TRP A 304 19.69 -0.50 -20.90
N HIS A 305 20.14 -0.93 -22.08
CA HIS A 305 20.93 -2.16 -22.25
C HIS A 305 22.31 -2.06 -21.58
N GLU A 306 22.79 -0.86 -21.25
CA GLU A 306 23.98 -0.70 -20.40
C GLU A 306 23.70 -1.08 -18.95
N ALA A 307 22.48 -0.84 -18.44
CA ALA A 307 22.06 -1.30 -17.11
C ALA A 307 22.10 -2.83 -17.00
N ALA A 308 21.91 -3.55 -18.11
CA ALA A 308 22.06 -5.01 -18.13
C ALA A 308 23.49 -5.47 -17.79
N LYS A 309 24.50 -4.63 -18.06
CA LYS A 309 25.93 -4.92 -17.88
C LYS A 309 26.46 -4.56 -16.48
N PHE A 310 25.65 -3.93 -15.63
CA PHE A 310 26.03 -3.57 -14.26
C PHE A 310 26.56 -4.77 -13.48
N SER A 311 27.50 -4.58 -12.54
CA SER A 311 27.90 -5.68 -11.66
C SER A 311 26.79 -5.98 -10.64
N GLN A 312 26.84 -7.13 -9.95
CA GLN A 312 25.87 -7.40 -8.87
C GLN A 312 25.83 -6.30 -7.79
N LYS A 313 26.97 -5.65 -7.52
CA LYS A 313 27.08 -4.56 -6.53
C LYS A 313 26.43 -3.26 -7.01
N ASP A 314 26.33 -3.06 -8.32
CA ASP A 314 25.74 -1.86 -8.92
C ASP A 314 24.22 -2.04 -9.17
N ARG A 315 23.68 -3.21 -8.84
CA ARG A 315 22.26 -3.58 -9.04
C ARG A 315 21.46 -3.63 -7.74
N ASP A 316 21.75 -2.74 -6.80
CA ASP A 316 20.81 -2.41 -5.72
C ASP A 316 19.61 -1.61 -6.29
N LEU A 317 18.89 -2.29 -7.18
CA LEU A 317 17.86 -1.77 -8.06
C LEU A 317 16.72 -2.79 -8.14
N LEU A 318 15.50 -2.31 -7.95
CA LEU A 318 14.26 -3.07 -8.06
C LEU A 318 13.61 -2.76 -9.40
N LEU A 319 13.32 -3.80 -10.19
CA LEU A 319 12.35 -3.72 -11.27
C LEU A 319 10.96 -3.95 -10.69
N LYS A 320 10.02 -3.04 -10.99
CA LYS A 320 8.62 -3.17 -10.59
C LYS A 320 7.73 -2.87 -11.79
N VAL A 321 6.89 -3.83 -12.17
CA VAL A 321 5.79 -3.56 -13.10
C VAL A 321 4.89 -2.49 -12.46
N SER A 322 4.54 -1.46 -13.23
CA SER A 322 3.63 -0.42 -12.77
C SER A 322 2.20 -0.97 -12.66
N GLY A 323 1.24 -0.17 -12.20
CA GLY A 323 -0.12 -0.63 -11.94
C GLY A 323 -0.80 -1.27 -13.15
N PHE A 324 -2.01 -1.79 -12.93
CA PHE A 324 -2.82 -2.45 -13.97
C PHE A 324 -2.25 -3.77 -14.52
N SER A 325 -1.68 -4.62 -13.65
CA SER A 325 -1.21 -5.96 -14.03
C SER A 325 -1.49 -6.97 -12.91
N PRO A 326 -1.89 -8.21 -13.23
CA PRO A 326 -1.98 -9.31 -12.24
C PRO A 326 -0.65 -9.60 -11.54
N LEU A 327 0.48 -9.23 -12.16
CA LEU A 327 1.81 -9.37 -11.55
C LEU A 327 2.10 -8.27 -10.51
N SER A 328 1.35 -7.18 -10.53
CA SER A 328 1.60 -6.02 -9.66
C SER A 328 1.11 -6.22 -8.22
N TRP A 329 0.44 -7.36 -7.93
CA TRP A 329 0.11 -7.80 -6.59
C TRP A 329 1.28 -8.56 -5.94
N GLY A 330 1.75 -8.05 -4.80
CA GLY A 330 2.66 -8.75 -3.91
C GLY A 330 4.08 -8.75 -4.46
N SER A 331 4.89 -9.76 -4.10
CA SER A 331 6.28 -9.84 -4.54
C SER A 331 6.47 -10.40 -5.95
N ARG A 332 5.39 -10.74 -6.67
CA ARG A 332 5.45 -11.46 -7.97
C ARG A 332 6.02 -10.61 -9.10
N GLY A 333 5.65 -9.33 -9.15
CA GLY A 333 6.11 -8.36 -10.16
C GLY A 333 7.35 -7.56 -9.74
N ILE A 334 8.06 -7.99 -8.69
CA ILE A 334 9.23 -7.30 -8.14
C ILE A 334 10.46 -8.17 -8.29
N ALA A 335 11.54 -7.60 -8.85
CA ALA A 335 12.82 -8.27 -8.97
C ALA A 335 13.96 -7.39 -8.46
N LEU A 336 14.77 -7.89 -7.53
CA LEU A 336 15.99 -7.23 -7.05
C LEU A 336 17.18 -7.65 -7.91
N GLY A 337 17.76 -6.71 -8.65
CA GLY A 337 18.84 -7.01 -9.61
C GLY A 337 20.07 -7.66 -8.98
N ALA A 338 20.41 -7.31 -7.73
CA ALA A 338 21.52 -7.90 -6.99
C ALA A 338 21.33 -9.39 -6.66
N ASP A 339 20.08 -9.89 -6.64
CA ASP A 339 19.78 -11.31 -6.36
C ASP A 339 19.68 -12.16 -7.63
N LEU A 340 19.76 -11.53 -8.80
CA LEU A 340 19.58 -12.21 -10.07
C LEU A 340 20.91 -12.55 -10.74
N PRO A 341 21.02 -13.73 -11.37
CA PRO A 341 22.07 -14.01 -12.33
C PRO A 341 22.07 -12.97 -13.46
N HIS A 342 23.25 -12.70 -14.06
CA HIS A 342 23.38 -11.69 -15.11
C HIS A 342 22.39 -11.89 -16.26
N ALA A 343 22.29 -13.11 -16.78
CA ALA A 343 21.38 -13.44 -17.88
C ALA A 343 19.90 -13.22 -17.53
N GLU A 344 19.51 -13.45 -16.27
CA GLU A 344 18.14 -13.21 -15.81
C GLU A 344 17.84 -11.71 -15.68
N TRP A 345 18.78 -10.94 -15.15
CA TRP A 345 18.66 -9.47 -15.09
C TRP A 345 18.50 -8.86 -16.48
N GLN A 346 19.37 -9.24 -17.43
CA GLN A 346 19.30 -8.76 -18.80
C GLN A 346 17.96 -9.10 -19.44
N ARG A 347 17.50 -10.35 -19.35
CA ARG A 347 16.19 -10.76 -19.88
C ARG A 347 15.04 -9.91 -19.34
N ARG A 348 15.09 -9.53 -18.06
CA ARG A 348 14.05 -8.68 -17.45
C ARG A 348 14.11 -7.24 -17.94
N ILE A 349 15.30 -6.68 -18.14
CA ILE A 349 15.47 -5.36 -18.76
C ILE A 349 14.92 -5.38 -20.19
N ASP A 350 15.35 -6.34 -21.01
CA ASP A 350 14.91 -6.46 -22.41
C ASP A 350 13.38 -6.61 -22.49
N HIS A 351 12.79 -7.43 -21.62
CA HIS A 351 11.34 -7.58 -21.53
C HIS A 351 10.63 -6.28 -21.13
N ALA A 352 11.14 -5.57 -20.13
CA ALA A 352 10.57 -4.31 -19.67
C ALA A 352 10.61 -3.21 -20.75
N LEU A 353 11.68 -3.15 -21.53
CA LEU A 353 11.80 -2.23 -22.67
C LEU A 353 10.82 -2.60 -23.79
N ALA A 354 10.74 -3.89 -24.14
CA ALA A 354 9.86 -4.38 -25.20
C ALA A 354 8.36 -4.23 -24.89
N THR A 355 7.99 -4.19 -23.60
CA THR A 355 6.60 -4.11 -23.14
C THR A 355 6.22 -2.75 -22.57
N PHE A 356 7.09 -1.75 -22.64
CA PHE A 356 6.87 -0.47 -21.96
C PHE A 356 5.55 0.22 -22.32
N GLU A 357 5.14 0.19 -23.60
CA GLU A 357 3.89 0.82 -24.07
C GLU A 357 2.61 0.10 -23.63
N SER A 358 2.69 -1.16 -23.18
CA SER A 358 1.53 -1.95 -22.76
C SER A 358 1.56 -2.36 -21.28
N SER A 359 2.74 -2.39 -20.66
CA SER A 359 2.95 -2.74 -19.26
C SER A 359 4.21 -2.02 -18.74
N PRO A 360 4.13 -0.69 -18.52
CA PRO A 360 5.27 0.10 -18.09
C PRO A 360 5.93 -0.49 -16.84
N THR A 361 7.26 -0.49 -16.83
CA THR A 361 8.07 -0.92 -15.69
C THR A 361 8.84 0.28 -15.14
N ILE A 362 8.94 0.37 -13.82
CA ILE A 362 9.86 1.30 -13.16
C ILE A 362 11.09 0.55 -12.66
N LEU A 363 12.22 1.25 -12.69
CA LEU A 363 13.39 0.89 -11.91
C LEU A 363 13.41 1.76 -10.67
N GLN A 364 13.74 1.18 -9.53
CA GLN A 364 13.74 1.89 -8.26
C GLN A 364 14.97 1.53 -7.46
N ARG A 365 15.59 2.49 -6.79
CA ARG A 365 16.70 2.20 -5.90
C ARG A 365 16.25 1.28 -4.76
N PHE A 366 16.98 0.19 -4.55
CA PHE A 366 16.74 -0.70 -3.42
C PHE A 366 17.28 -0.07 -2.13
N HIS A 367 16.50 -0.16 -1.05
CA HIS A 367 16.92 0.25 0.28
C HIS A 367 16.82 -0.93 1.23
N LYS A 368 17.95 -1.30 1.84
CA LYS A 368 18.00 -2.39 2.80
C LYS A 368 17.41 -1.93 4.13
N GLY A 369 16.38 -2.62 4.61
CA GLY A 369 15.83 -2.35 5.95
C GLY A 369 16.84 -2.66 7.05
N ARG A 370 16.83 -1.94 8.17
CA ARG A 370 17.68 -2.27 9.32
C ARG A 370 17.16 -3.49 10.08
N LEU A 371 18.00 -4.05 10.95
CA LEU A 371 17.64 -5.20 11.76
C LEU A 371 17.08 -4.76 13.11
N PHE A 372 16.03 -5.43 13.54
CA PHE A 372 15.38 -5.29 14.82
C PHE A 372 15.36 -6.65 15.53
N GLU A 373 15.35 -6.63 16.85
CA GLU A 373 15.08 -7.81 17.65
C GLU A 373 13.65 -7.75 18.14
N HIS A 374 12.88 -8.81 17.90
CA HIS A 374 11.49 -8.90 18.37
C HIS A 374 11.20 -10.31 18.86
N ARG A 375 10.49 -10.43 19.98
CA ARG A 375 10.15 -11.75 20.53
C ARG A 375 8.94 -12.33 19.82
N TYR A 376 8.89 -13.64 19.71
CA TYR A 376 7.74 -14.38 19.18
C TYR A 376 7.58 -15.69 19.92
N TRP A 377 6.36 -16.22 19.88
CA TRP A 377 6.08 -17.56 20.32
C TRP A 377 6.41 -18.55 19.21
N ASP A 378 7.34 -19.44 19.46
CA ASP A 378 7.66 -20.53 18.55
C ASP A 378 6.70 -21.72 18.79
N PRO A 379 5.82 -22.05 17.83
CA PRO A 379 4.87 -23.15 17.99
C PRO A 379 5.55 -24.52 18.07
N GLU A 380 6.77 -24.68 17.53
CA GLU A 380 7.47 -25.98 17.53
C GLU A 380 8.06 -26.32 18.91
N SER A 381 8.76 -25.37 19.52
CA SER A 381 9.35 -25.56 20.85
C SER A 381 8.38 -25.27 22.00
N GLY A 382 7.34 -24.48 21.76
CA GLY A 382 6.47 -24.00 22.84
C GLY A 382 7.17 -22.97 23.74
N GLU A 383 8.11 -22.20 23.20
CA GLU A 383 8.91 -21.22 23.94
C GLU A 383 8.88 -19.84 23.27
N LEU A 384 9.15 -18.80 24.07
CA LEU A 384 9.42 -17.46 23.53
C LEU A 384 10.85 -17.38 23.00
N LYS A 385 10.99 -17.08 21.72
CA LYS A 385 12.26 -16.88 21.03
C LYS A 385 12.40 -15.43 20.56
N THR A 386 13.63 -14.99 20.34
CA THR A 386 13.91 -13.69 19.73
C THR A 386 14.26 -13.87 18.26
N MET A 387 13.56 -13.15 17.39
CA MET A 387 13.88 -13.03 15.98
C MET A 387 14.68 -11.76 15.74
N LYS A 388 15.82 -11.90 15.03
CA LYS A 388 16.46 -10.76 14.37
C LYS A 388 15.86 -10.61 12.97
N GLY A 389 15.12 -9.53 12.73
CA GLY A 389 14.32 -9.37 11.53
C GLY A 389 14.33 -7.95 10.96
N ARG A 390 13.83 -7.82 9.73
CA ARG A 390 13.58 -6.52 9.07
C ARG A 390 12.10 -6.18 9.17
N VAL A 391 11.80 -4.91 9.35
CA VAL A 391 10.43 -4.44 9.59
C VAL A 391 9.89 -3.71 8.37
N ARG A 392 8.72 -4.19 7.92
CA ARG A 392 7.79 -3.40 7.10
C ARG A 392 6.69 -2.86 7.99
N LEU A 393 6.58 -1.54 8.05
CA LEU A 393 5.59 -0.84 8.85
C LEU A 393 4.49 -0.29 7.93
N CYS A 394 3.24 -0.62 8.22
CA CYS A 394 2.09 -0.25 7.42
C CYS A 394 1.13 0.61 8.27
N PRO A 395 1.31 1.95 8.32
CA PRO A 395 0.33 2.85 8.89
C PRO A 395 -0.92 2.94 8.00
N TYR A 396 -2.11 2.89 8.61
CA TYR A 396 -3.38 3.06 7.91
C TYR A 396 -3.90 4.47 8.11
N PHE A 397 -3.94 5.21 7.01
CA PHE A 397 -4.45 6.57 6.96
C PHE A 397 -5.86 6.61 6.36
N PHE A 398 -6.79 7.21 7.09
CA PHE A 398 -8.16 7.42 6.66
C PHE A 398 -8.42 8.90 6.42
N VAL A 399 -9.08 9.22 5.31
CA VAL A 399 -9.51 10.57 4.96
C VAL A 399 -10.87 10.85 5.60
N GLU A 400 -10.87 11.65 6.65
CA GLU A 400 -12.05 12.02 7.43
C GLU A 400 -12.37 13.49 7.18
N GLY A 401 -13.26 13.74 6.22
CA GLY A 401 -13.54 15.09 5.73
C GLY A 401 -12.31 15.67 5.01
N ASP A 402 -11.74 16.74 5.55
CA ASP A 402 -10.54 17.40 5.03
C ASP A 402 -9.24 16.95 5.73
N ARG A 403 -9.34 16.07 6.73
CA ARG A 403 -8.21 15.62 7.56
C ARG A 403 -7.83 14.18 7.29
N VAL A 404 -6.56 13.87 7.51
CA VAL A 404 -6.05 12.51 7.52
C VAL A 404 -5.86 12.05 8.96
N ARG A 405 -6.36 10.86 9.29
CA ARG A 405 -6.17 10.24 10.61
C ARG A 405 -5.38 8.94 10.49
N LEU A 406 -4.36 8.80 11.33
CA LEU A 406 -3.69 7.52 11.57
C LEU A 406 -4.55 6.68 12.50
N ARG A 407 -5.05 5.54 12.02
CA ARG A 407 -6.01 4.70 12.77
C ARG A 407 -5.47 3.34 13.21
N GLY A 408 -4.31 2.97 12.71
CA GLY A 408 -3.60 1.75 13.10
C GLY A 408 -2.24 1.68 12.42
N VAL A 409 -1.32 0.91 13.01
CA VAL A 409 0.00 0.67 12.43
C VAL A 409 0.33 -0.81 12.58
N LEU A 410 0.34 -1.54 11.46
CA LEU A 410 0.73 -2.94 11.43
C LEU A 410 2.23 -3.06 11.20
N ALA A 411 2.93 -3.79 12.08
CA ALA A 411 4.31 -4.17 11.85
C ALA A 411 4.37 -5.61 11.34
N THR A 412 5.05 -5.82 10.21
CA THR A 412 5.45 -7.13 9.72
C THR A 412 6.96 -7.28 9.92
N ILE A 413 7.39 -8.18 10.80
CA ILE A 413 8.80 -8.48 11.04
C ILE A 413 9.15 -9.79 10.34
N CYS A 414 9.98 -9.71 9.30
CA CYS A 414 10.44 -10.88 8.55
C CYS A 414 11.87 -11.27 8.99
N PRO A 415 12.26 -12.56 8.92
CA PRO A 415 13.63 -13.00 9.19
C PRO A 415 14.71 -12.23 8.42
N ALA A 416 15.91 -12.10 9.01
CA ALA A 416 16.99 -11.23 8.50
C ALA A 416 17.48 -11.54 7.07
N ASP A 417 17.32 -12.79 6.61
CA ASP A 417 17.62 -13.25 5.26
C ASP A 417 16.62 -12.73 4.21
N LYS A 418 15.41 -12.34 4.63
CA LYS A 418 14.40 -11.80 3.73
C LYS A 418 14.73 -10.36 3.34
N LYS A 419 14.65 -10.09 2.04
CA LYS A 419 14.82 -8.74 1.45
C LYS A 419 13.49 -8.12 1.01
N LEU A 420 12.57 -8.94 0.50
CA LEU A 420 11.21 -8.53 0.17
C LEU A 420 10.29 -8.82 1.37
N LEU A 421 9.86 -7.76 2.04
CA LEU A 421 9.12 -7.86 3.31
C LEU A 421 7.63 -7.91 3.04
N HIS A 422 6.96 -8.97 3.49
CA HIS A 422 5.52 -9.19 3.32
C HIS A 422 5.01 -10.21 4.35
N GLY A 423 3.68 -10.33 4.49
CA GLY A 423 3.08 -11.29 5.41
C GLY A 423 3.26 -12.74 4.93
N MET A 424 3.93 -13.55 5.76
CA MET A 424 4.33 -14.94 5.50
C MET A 424 4.38 -15.73 6.83
N ARG A 425 4.42 -17.07 6.75
CA ARG A 425 4.31 -17.95 7.93
C ARG A 425 5.42 -17.75 8.98
N ASP A 426 6.62 -17.45 8.51
CA ASP A 426 7.80 -17.16 9.32
C ASP A 426 7.93 -15.68 9.71
N ALA A 427 6.94 -14.83 9.39
CA ALA A 427 6.91 -13.44 9.83
C ALA A 427 6.06 -13.25 11.08
N ILE A 428 6.43 -12.26 11.89
CA ILE A 428 5.66 -11.79 13.03
C ILE A 428 4.77 -10.64 12.57
N LEU A 429 3.46 -10.73 12.85
CA LEU A 429 2.50 -9.64 12.60
C LEU A 429 1.92 -9.17 13.94
N VAL A 430 2.17 -7.91 14.27
CA VAL A 430 1.75 -7.28 15.53
C VAL A 430 1.30 -5.84 15.28
N PRO A 431 0.41 -5.29 16.13
CA PRO A 431 0.16 -3.86 16.12
C PRO A 431 1.41 -3.14 16.64
N SER A 432 1.51 -1.85 16.36
CA SER A 432 2.56 -1.02 16.93
C SER A 432 2.05 -0.23 18.13
N ALA A 433 2.89 -0.03 19.13
CA ALA A 433 2.59 0.74 20.32
C ALA A 433 3.58 1.89 20.50
N ARG A 434 3.14 3.00 21.09
CA ARG A 434 4.03 4.06 21.52
C ARG A 434 4.92 3.53 22.64
N GLU A 435 6.22 3.64 22.46
CA GLU A 435 7.16 3.27 23.51
C GLU A 435 7.03 4.24 24.69
N GLU A 436 6.57 3.74 25.83
CA GLU A 436 6.80 4.41 27.10
C GLU A 436 8.29 4.26 27.43
N ARG A 437 9.03 5.37 27.46
CA ARG A 437 10.38 5.32 28.04
C ARG A 437 10.22 4.87 29.49
N SER A 438 10.61 3.64 29.78
CA SER A 438 11.01 3.26 31.13
C SER A 438 12.08 4.27 31.55
N THR A 439 11.74 5.18 32.45
CA THR A 439 12.71 5.95 33.21
C THR A 439 13.40 5.01 34.20
N SER A 440 14.11 4.01 33.70
CA SER A 440 15.13 3.31 34.46
C SER A 440 16.44 4.08 34.27
N LYS A 441 16.53 5.24 34.95
CA LYS A 441 17.81 5.69 35.45
C LYS A 441 18.14 4.75 36.62
N LEU A 442 19.16 3.92 36.45
CA LEU A 442 20.00 3.50 37.56
C LEU A 442 21.29 4.30 37.47
#